data_AF-A0AB39Z3H6-F1
#
_entry.id   AF-A0AB39Z3H6-F1
#
_cell.length_a   1.000
_cell.length_b   1.000
_cell.length_c   1.000
_cell.angle_alpha   90.00
_cell.angle_beta   90.00
_cell.angle_gamma   90.00
#
_symmetry.space_group_name_H-M   'P 1'
#
loop_
_entity.id
_entity.type
_entity.pdbx_description
1 polymer ?
#
loop_
_entity_poly.entity_id
_entity_poly.type
_entity_poly.pdbx_seq_one_letter_code
_entity_poly.pdbx_strand_id
1 'polypeptide(L)'
;MNYMALLCIFTYICLWQFTEAAPYISIESSSRSKSEKMVGGLMRTLYDLNVQDKVDDFTGQLVHRRQADFKSDFMSPEALNQLHRNLGIHINI
;
A
#
# COMPACT_ATOMS: atom_id res chain seq x y z
N MET A 1 40.52 15.77 -36.89
CA MET A 1 39.90 14.59 -36.27
C MET A 1 39.66 14.93 -34.80
N ASN A 2 38.45 15.39 -34.45
CA ASN A 2 38.20 16.13 -33.21
C ASN A 2 37.62 15.19 -32.13
N TYR A 3 38.45 14.28 -31.63
CA TYR A 3 38.07 13.22 -30.68
C TYR A 3 37.49 13.74 -29.36
N MET A 4 37.89 14.94 -28.95
CA MET A 4 37.36 15.59 -27.75
C MET A 4 35.86 15.87 -27.85
N ALA A 5 35.36 16.24 -29.03
CA ALA A 5 33.93 16.50 -29.22
C ALA A 5 33.08 15.23 -29.04
N LEU A 6 33.58 14.08 -29.52
CA LEU A 6 32.91 12.78 -29.37
C LEU A 6 32.84 12.33 -27.92
N LEU A 7 33.91 12.55 -27.14
CA LEU A 7 33.93 12.23 -25.71
C LEU A 7 32.95 13.12 -24.92
N CYS A 8 32.82 14.40 -25.27
CA CYS A 8 31.82 15.28 -24.66
C CYS A 8 30.39 14.84 -24.98
N ILE A 9 30.09 14.46 -26.22
CA ILE A 9 28.75 13.99 -26.59
C ILE A 9 28.41 12.67 -25.85
N PHE A 10 29.36 11.73 -25.81
CA PHE A 10 29.17 10.45 -25.13
C PHE A 10 28.92 10.63 -23.62
N THR A 11 29.69 11.48 -22.95
CA THR A 11 29.51 11.76 -21.52
C THR A 11 28.18 12.43 -21.21
N TYR A 12 27.72 13.37 -22.05
CA TYR A 12 26.38 13.96 -21.92
C TYR A 12 25.25 12.92 -22.08
N ILE A 13 25.36 12.02 -23.05
CA ILE A 13 24.36 10.96 -23.28
C ILE A 13 24.33 9.97 -22.10
N CYS A 14 25.51 9.58 -21.59
CA CYS A 14 25.59 8.68 -20.44
C CYS A 14 24.97 9.31 -19.19
N LEU A 15 25.30 10.57 -18.88
CA LEU A 15 24.74 11.25 -17.70
C LEU A 15 23.23 11.47 -17.82
N TRP A 16 22.71 11.71 -19.03
CA TRP A 16 21.26 11.87 -19.25
C TRP A 16 20.48 10.61 -18.82
N GLN A 17 20.96 9.42 -19.18
CA GLN A 17 20.26 8.17 -18.84
C GLN A 17 20.31 7.82 -17.34
N PHE A 18 21.34 8.25 -16.62
CA PHE A 18 21.40 8.01 -15.17
C PHE A 18 20.54 8.96 -14.35
N THR A 19 20.11 10.09 -14.92
CA THR A 19 19.30 11.08 -14.20
C THR A 19 17.82 10.65 -14.07
N GLU A 20 17.35 9.72 -14.90
CA GLU A 20 15.99 9.17 -14.85
C GLU A 20 15.88 7.84 -14.07
N ALA A 21 16.98 7.33 -13.52
CA ALA A 21 17.01 6.06 -12.79
C ALA A 21 16.68 6.24 -11.29
N ALA A 22 15.63 6.98 -10.97
CA ALA A 22 14.96 6.85 -9.68
C ALA A 22 13.65 6.10 -9.96
N PRO A 23 13.64 4.75 -9.93
CA PRO A 23 12.38 4.05 -10.02
C PRO A 23 11.59 4.50 -8.81
N TYR A 24 10.45 5.15 -9.05
CA TYR A 24 9.43 5.38 -8.06
C TYR A 24 8.97 4.00 -7.56
N ILE A 25 9.65 3.47 -6.54
CA ILE A 25 9.32 2.18 -5.96
C ILE A 25 8.18 2.45 -4.96
N SER A 26 6.96 2.37 -5.45
CA SER A 26 5.77 2.22 -4.62
C SER A 26 5.53 0.73 -4.41
N ILE A 27 5.67 0.25 -3.18
CA ILE A 27 5.29 -1.13 -2.83
C ILE A 27 3.90 -1.06 -2.21
N GLU A 28 2.92 -1.60 -2.94
CA GLU A 28 1.56 -1.78 -2.45
C GLU A 28 1.31 -3.27 -2.21
N SER A 29 0.82 -3.62 -1.03
CA SER A 29 0.39 -4.97 -0.68
C SER A 29 -1.03 -4.91 -0.15
N SER A 30 -1.91 -5.75 -0.68
CA SER A 30 -3.27 -5.89 -0.18
C SER A 30 -3.57 -7.33 0.18
N SER A 31 -4.14 -7.57 1.35
CA SER A 31 -4.58 -8.87 1.82
C SER A 31 -6.02 -8.79 2.30
N ARG A 32 -6.91 -9.60 1.73
CA ARG A 32 -8.30 -9.68 2.16
C ARG A 32 -8.61 -11.09 2.65
N SER A 33 -9.21 -11.18 3.83
CA SER A 33 -9.70 -12.42 4.43
C SER A 33 -11.17 -12.29 4.79
N LYS A 34 -12.00 -13.16 4.23
CA LYS A 34 -13.45 -13.09 4.35
C LYS A 34 -14.02 -14.45 4.74
N SER A 35 -14.97 -14.43 5.68
CA SER A 35 -15.75 -15.61 6.06
C SER A 35 -17.22 -15.27 6.17
N GLU A 36 -18.04 -16.09 5.53
CA GLU A 36 -19.48 -15.96 5.51
C GLU A 36 -20.13 -17.28 5.90
N LYS A 37 -21.30 -17.19 6.53
CA LYS A 37 -22.08 -18.34 6.97
C LYS A 37 -23.56 -18.10 6.76
N MET A 38 -24.27 -19.12 6.30
CA MET A 38 -25.73 -19.07 6.19
C MET A 38 -26.37 -19.24 7.57
N VAL A 39 -27.19 -18.27 7.98
CA VAL A 39 -27.92 -18.27 9.25
C VAL A 39 -29.37 -17.87 8.99
N GLY A 40 -30.31 -18.77 9.29
CA GLY A 40 -31.74 -18.52 9.10
C GLY A 40 -32.15 -18.24 7.65
N GLY A 41 -31.49 -18.89 6.68
CA GLY A 41 -31.74 -18.71 5.25
C GLY A 41 -31.12 -17.45 4.63
N LEU A 42 -30.44 -16.61 5.42
CA LEU A 42 -29.72 -15.42 4.96
C LEU A 42 -28.21 -15.67 5.03
N MET A 43 -27.48 -15.20 4.01
CA MET A 43 -26.02 -15.17 4.06
C MET A 43 -25.57 -14.06 5.00
N ARG A 44 -24.75 -14.39 5.99
CA ARG A 44 -24.25 -13.45 7.01
C ARG A 44 -22.73 -13.45 7.03
N THR A 45 -22.14 -12.27 7.20
CA THR A 45 -20.68 -12.08 7.24
C THR A 45 -20.19 -12.28 8.67
N LEU A 46 -19.39 -13.33 8.89
CA LEU A 46 -18.74 -13.56 10.19
C LEU A 46 -17.62 -12.54 10.39
N TYR A 47 -16.76 -12.41 9.40
CA TYR A 47 -15.73 -11.37 9.34
C TYR A 47 -15.33 -11.09 7.88
N ASP A 48 -14.97 -9.85 7.59
CA ASP A 48 -14.32 -9.41 6.37
C ASP A 48 -13.23 -8.42 6.79
N LEU A 49 -11.97 -8.84 6.67
CA LEU A 49 -10.79 -8.07 7.00
C LEU A 49 -10.04 -7.76 5.71
N ASN A 50 -9.86 -6.48 5.42
CA ASN A 50 -9.01 -6.02 4.33
C ASN A 50 -7.82 -5.26 4.92
N VAL A 51 -6.59 -5.65 4.58
CA VAL A 51 -5.36 -4.98 5.03
C VAL A 51 -4.67 -4.45 3.78
N GLN A 52 -4.47 -3.14 3.73
CA GLN A 52 -3.70 -2.45 2.69
C GLN A 52 -2.44 -1.89 3.33
N ASP A 53 -1.32 -2.18 2.72
CA ASP A 53 -0.01 -1.72 3.12
C ASP A 53 0.61 -0.98 1.94
N LYS A 54 1.00 0.26 2.19
CA LYS A 54 1.56 1.15 1.19
C LYS A 54 2.87 1.72 1.68
N VAL A 55 3.91 1.50 0.90
CA VAL A 55 5.24 2.09 1.09
C VAL A 55 5.52 2.93 -0.15
N ASP A 56 5.30 4.25 -0.02
CA ASP A 56 5.55 5.21 -1.10
C ASP A 56 6.85 5.96 -0.82
N ASP A 57 7.73 6.04 -1.81
CA ASP A 57 8.94 6.87 -1.74
C ASP A 57 8.88 8.00 -2.77
N PHE A 58 8.31 9.15 -2.34
CA PHE A 58 8.31 10.40 -3.13
C PHE A 58 9.27 11.46 -2.55
N THR A 59 9.82 11.23 -1.36
CA THR A 59 10.61 12.21 -0.59
C THR A 59 11.87 11.63 0.07
N GLY A 60 12.20 10.35 -0.17
CA GLY A 60 13.32 9.64 0.48
C GLY A 60 13.01 9.18 1.91
N GLN A 61 11.76 9.31 2.36
CA GLN A 61 11.31 8.86 3.68
C GLN A 61 10.39 7.66 3.49
N LEU A 62 10.79 6.51 4.04
CA LEU A 62 9.97 5.30 4.06
C LEU A 62 8.78 5.51 4.99
N VAL A 63 7.68 6.06 4.47
CA VAL A 63 6.43 6.22 5.20
C VAL A 63 5.59 4.96 4.99
N HIS A 64 5.72 4.02 5.93
CA HIS A 64 4.89 2.83 5.99
C HIS A 64 3.47 3.21 6.41
N ARG A 65 2.50 3.10 5.50
CA ARG A 65 1.08 3.29 5.80
C ARG A 65 0.35 1.96 5.76
N ARG A 66 -0.05 1.48 6.93
CA ARG A 66 -0.95 0.34 7.07
C ARG A 66 -2.37 0.84 7.33
N GLN A 67 -3.28 0.45 6.47
CA GLN A 67 -4.73 0.62 6.66
C GLN A 67 -5.34 -0.77 6.77
N ALA A 68 -6.26 -0.98 7.70
CA ALA A 68 -7.09 -2.16 7.65
C ALA A 68 -8.55 -1.79 7.84
N ASP A 69 -9.44 -2.54 7.22
CA ASP A 69 -10.88 -2.36 7.30
C ASP A 69 -11.48 -3.66 7.81
N PHE A 70 -12.40 -3.58 8.77
CA PHE A 70 -13.01 -4.73 9.40
C PHE A 70 -14.52 -4.60 9.43
N LYS A 71 -15.21 -5.59 8.85
CA LYS A 71 -16.67 -5.68 8.82
C LYS A 71 -17.16 -7.02 9.36
N SER A 72 -18.25 -7.01 10.13
CA SER A 72 -18.93 -8.21 10.64
C SER A 72 -20.40 -7.91 10.95
N ASP A 73 -21.29 -8.85 10.63
CA ASP A 73 -22.73 -8.75 10.93
C ASP A 73 -23.06 -9.23 12.36
N PHE A 74 -22.07 -9.80 13.08
CA PHE A 74 -22.26 -10.42 14.40
C PHE A 74 -21.55 -9.66 15.54
N MET A 75 -20.66 -8.72 15.22
CA MET A 75 -19.96 -7.94 16.23
C MET A 75 -20.79 -6.76 16.73
N SER A 76 -20.68 -6.46 18.02
CA SER A 76 -21.16 -5.19 18.56
C SER A 76 -20.26 -4.02 18.11
N PRO A 77 -20.81 -2.79 18.02
CA PRO A 77 -20.02 -1.60 17.67
C PRO A 77 -18.83 -1.38 18.60
N GLU A 78 -18.96 -1.72 19.88
CA GLU A 78 -17.90 -1.61 20.89
C GLU A 78 -16.75 -2.57 20.63
N ALA A 79 -17.06 -3.82 20.28
CA ALA A 79 -16.06 -4.84 19.96
C ALA A 79 -15.33 -4.48 18.65
N LEU A 80 -16.04 -3.92 17.67
CA LEU A 80 -15.48 -3.42 16.42
C LEU A 80 -14.54 -2.22 16.66
N ASN A 81 -14.90 -1.30 17.55
CA ASN A 81 -14.07 -0.16 17.95
C ASN A 81 -12.82 -0.57 18.75
N GLN A 82 -12.92 -1.62 19.56
CA GLN A 82 -11.76 -2.20 20.24
C GLN A 82 -10.81 -2.87 19.25
N LEU A 83 -11.36 -3.61 18.27
CA LEU A 83 -10.56 -4.25 17.22
C LEU A 83 -9.81 -3.20 16.38
N HIS A 84 -10.48 -2.12 15.99
CA HIS A 84 -9.88 -1.00 15.27
C HIS A 84 -8.69 -0.40 16.02
N ARG A 85 -8.84 -0.18 17.34
CA ARG A 85 -7.75 0.32 18.19
C ARG A 85 -6.59 -0.67 18.29
N ASN A 86 -6.88 -1.96 18.46
CA ASN A 86 -5.84 -3.00 18.59
C ASN A 86 -5.08 -3.25 17.28
N LEU A 87 -5.72 -3.06 16.14
CA LEU A 87 -5.12 -3.27 14.82
C LEU A 87 -4.35 -2.03 14.30
N GLY A 88 -4.30 -0.93 15.07
CA GLY A 88 -3.63 0.31 14.65
C GLY A 88 -4.28 0.91 13.40
N ILE A 89 -5.58 0.70 13.22
CA ILE A 89 -6.32 1.16 12.04
C ILE A 89 -6.66 2.64 12.22
N HIS A 90 -6.09 3.48 11.37
CA HIS A 90 -6.58 4.84 11.17
C HIS A 90 -7.86 4.79 10.33
N ILE A 91 -9.01 5.02 10.98
CA ILE A 91 -10.27 5.29 10.30
C ILE A 91 -10.18 6.73 9.77
N ASN A 92 -10.09 6.89 8.45
CA ASN A 92 -10.43 8.18 7.84
C ASN A 92 -11.96 8.22 7.80
N ILE A 93 -12.55 8.97 8.74
CA ILE A 93 -13.99 9.25 8.80
C ILE A 93 -14.32 10.30 7.74
#